data_AF-A0A523QDW1-F1
#
_entry.id   AF-A0A523QDW1-F1
#
_cell.length_a   1.000
_cell.length_b   1.000
_cell.length_c   1.000
_cell.angle_alpha   90.00
_cell.angle_beta   90.00
_cell.angle_gamma   90.00
#
_symmetry.space_group_name_H-M   'P 1'
#
loop_
_entity.id
_entity.type
_entity.pdbx_description
1 polymer ?
#
loop_
_entity_poly.entity_id
_entity_poly.type
_entity_poly.pdbx_seq_one_letter_code
_entity_poly.pdbx_strand_id
1 'polypeptide(L)'
;MAEREKEVGHSSKEIVESFACAAEGLPKLKETYYNQETYNVARPDGEPSREEERTEFRKRFISIMPGVDEKGNLRVEVAKWVEER
;
A
#
# COMPACT_ATOMS: atom_id res chain seq x y z
N MET A 1 3.05 -17.86 18.81
CA MET A 1 2.07 -16.84 18.36
C MET A 1 1.81 -15.84 19.48
N ALA A 2 1.28 -16.27 20.64
CA ALA A 2 0.89 -15.36 21.74
C ALA A 2 2.02 -14.49 22.34
N GLU A 3 3.27 -14.97 22.40
CA GLU A 3 4.39 -14.19 22.96
C GLU A 3 4.82 -13.06 22.01
N ARG A 4 4.90 -13.35 20.71
CA ARG A 4 5.18 -12.35 19.67
C ARG A 4 4.09 -11.27 19.60
N GLU A 5 2.82 -11.66 19.76
CA GLU A 5 1.71 -10.71 19.80
C GLU A 5 1.79 -9.79 21.03
N LYS A 6 2.18 -10.34 22.19
CA LYS A 6 2.42 -9.54 23.41
C LYS A 6 3.58 -8.58 23.26
N GLU A 7 4.68 -9.02 22.65
CA GLU A 7 5.86 -8.20 22.38
C GLU A 7 5.52 -7.04 21.43
N VAL A 8 4.81 -7.32 20.33
CA VAL A 8 4.32 -6.30 19.40
C VAL A 8 3.40 -5.31 20.11
N GLY A 9 2.50 -5.80 20.97
CA GLY A 9 1.60 -4.97 21.75
C GLY A 9 2.35 -4.05 22.72
N HIS A 10 3.34 -4.57 23.43
CA HIS A 10 4.17 -3.80 24.35
C HIS A 10 4.97 -2.72 23.62
N SER A 11 5.68 -3.10 22.55
CA SER A 11 6.46 -2.15 21.75
C SER A 11 5.59 -1.06 21.12
N SER A 12 4.41 -1.41 20.61
CA SER A 12 3.46 -0.44 20.05
C SER A 12 2.98 0.55 21.12
N LYS A 13 2.73 0.08 22.34
CA LYS A 13 2.33 0.93 23.45
C LYS A 13 3.44 1.92 23.83
N GLU A 14 4.67 1.45 23.96
CA GLU A 14 5.82 2.31 24.27
C GLU A 14 6.02 3.41 23.21
N ILE A 15 5.86 3.08 21.92
CA ILE A 15 5.97 4.06 20.82
C ILE A 15 4.89 5.13 20.95
N VAL A 16 3.63 4.75 21.19
CA VAL A 16 2.51 5.69 21.31
C VAL A 16 2.68 6.58 22.53
N GLU A 17 3.05 6.02 23.68
CA GLU A 17 3.26 6.77 24.92
C GLU A 17 4.42 7.76 24.76
N SER A 18 5.55 7.33 24.19
CA SER A 18 6.69 8.20 23.93
C SER A 18 6.34 9.35 22.98
N PHE A 19 5.57 9.08 21.93
CA PHE A 19 5.15 10.11 20.98
C PHE A 19 4.17 11.10 21.62
N ALA A 20 3.20 10.62 22.39
CA ALA A 20 2.24 11.47 23.10
C ALA A 20 2.95 12.43 24.06
N CYS A 21 3.89 11.93 24.87
CA CYS A 21 4.68 12.76 25.78
C CYS A 21 5.51 13.81 25.03
N ALA A 22 6.12 13.46 23.89
CA ALA A 22 6.89 14.42 23.09
C ALA A 22 5.99 15.49 22.44
N ALA A 23 4.74 15.16 22.13
CA ALA A 23 3.81 16.05 21.46
C ALA A 23 3.14 17.09 22.39
N GLU A 24 3.05 16.84 23.70
CA GLU A 24 2.40 17.73 24.68
C GLU A 24 2.94 19.17 24.67
N GLY A 25 4.23 19.35 24.36
CA GLY A 25 4.89 20.65 24.32
C GLY A 25 4.92 21.32 22.94
N LEU A 26 4.39 20.69 21.90
CA LEU A 26 4.48 21.21 20.54
C LEU A 26 3.44 22.30 20.27
N PRO A 27 3.78 23.34 19.47
CA PRO A 27 2.81 24.34 19.07
C PRO A 27 1.72 23.70 18.20
N LYS A 28 0.46 24.15 18.38
CA LYS A 28 -0.64 23.74 17.51
C LYS A 28 -0.47 24.38 16.14
N LEU A 29 -0.19 23.57 15.13
CA LEU A 29 -0.15 24.00 13.74
C LEU A 29 -1.49 23.69 13.08
N LYS A 30 -1.84 24.46 12.04
CA LYS A 30 -2.97 24.11 11.18
C LYS A 30 -2.64 22.79 10.49
N GLU A 31 -3.55 21.83 10.55
CA GLU A 31 -3.37 20.56 9.84
C GLU A 31 -3.24 20.80 8.34
N THR A 32 -2.18 20.27 7.74
CA THR A 32 -1.93 20.33 6.30
C THR A 32 -1.56 18.94 5.80
N TYR A 33 -2.30 18.43 4.83
CA TYR A 33 -2.00 17.14 4.19
C TYR A 33 -0.84 17.24 3.18
N TYR A 34 -0.63 18.43 2.62
CA TYR A 34 0.41 18.70 1.64
C TYR A 34 1.13 19.99 2.01
N ASN A 35 2.44 20.00 1.83
CA ASN A 35 3.26 21.21 1.98
C ASN A 35 3.11 22.17 0.79
N GLN A 36 2.39 21.77 -0.25
CA GLN A 36 2.18 22.54 -1.47
C GLN A 36 0.73 22.96 -1.60
N GLU A 37 0.50 24.22 -1.98
CA GLU A 37 -0.83 24.77 -2.29
C GLU A 37 -1.13 24.63 -3.78
N THR A 38 -0.94 23.43 -4.33
CA THR A 38 -1.27 23.15 -5.73
C THR A 38 -2.65 22.52 -5.81
N TYR A 39 -3.54 23.13 -6.57
CA TYR A 39 -4.92 22.69 -6.73
C TYR A 39 -5.17 22.25 -8.17
N ASN A 40 -6.13 21.33 -8.35
CA ASN A 40 -6.63 20.91 -9.65
C ASN A 40 -5.54 20.43 -10.62
N VAL A 41 -4.56 19.67 -10.09
CA VAL A 41 -3.55 19.01 -10.92
C VAL A 41 -4.25 17.93 -11.75
N ALA A 42 -4.55 18.25 -13.00
CA ALA A 42 -5.16 17.34 -13.95
C ALA A 42 -4.10 16.80 -14.91
N ARG A 43 -4.18 15.49 -15.18
CA ARG A 43 -3.48 14.90 -16.32
C ARG A 43 -4.36 15.10 -17.55
N PRO A 44 -3.83 15.61 -18.68
CA PRO A 44 -4.61 15.68 -19.91
C PRO A 44 -4.95 14.26 -20.39
N ASP A 45 -6.08 14.15 -21.07
CA ASP A 45 -6.39 12.95 -21.82
C ASP A 45 -5.31 12.75 -22.88
N GLY A 46 -4.82 11.51 -22.99
CA GLY A 46 -3.77 11.15 -23.91
C GLY A 46 -4.06 9.80 -24.53
N GLU A 47 -3.39 9.53 -25.64
CA GLU A 47 -3.46 8.24 -26.30
C GLU A 47 -2.90 7.14 -25.39
N PRO A 48 -3.40 5.90 -25.50
CA PRO A 48 -2.77 4.75 -24.85
C PRO A 48 -1.28 4.66 -25.20
N SER A 49 -0.47 4.18 -24.25
CA SER A 49 0.95 3.86 -24.50
C SER A 49 1.10 2.90 -25.68
N ARG A 50 2.23 2.96 -26.38
CA ARG A 50 2.45 2.11 -27.58
C ARG A 50 2.47 0.63 -27.23
N GLU A 51 2.22 -0.23 -28.21
CA GLU A 51 2.19 -1.68 -27.97
C GLU A 51 3.52 -2.23 -27.47
N GLU A 52 4.64 -1.69 -27.97
CA GLU A 52 5.99 -2.07 -27.54
C GLU A 52 6.20 -1.75 -26.05
N GLU A 53 5.78 -0.56 -25.63
CA GLU A 53 5.86 -0.11 -24.23
C GLU A 53 5.02 -1.00 -23.31
N ARG A 54 3.78 -1.32 -23.73
CA ARG A 54 2.90 -2.22 -22.97
C ARG A 54 3.48 -3.63 -22.87
N THR A 55 4.10 -4.11 -23.94
CA THR A 55 4.72 -5.44 -23.99
C THR A 55 5.95 -5.52 -23.10
N GLU A 56 6.81 -4.49 -23.14
CA GLU A 56 7.98 -4.39 -22.26
C GLU A 56 7.55 -4.28 -20.79
N PHE A 57 6.55 -3.44 -20.50
CA PHE A 57 5.94 -3.36 -19.18
C PHE A 57 5.46 -4.73 -18.70
N ARG A 58 4.70 -5.46 -19.54
CA ARG A 58 4.19 -6.80 -19.18
C ARG A 58 5.31 -7.77 -18.85
N LYS A 59 6.38 -7.81 -19.64
CA LYS A 59 7.55 -8.67 -19.37
C LYS A 59 8.18 -8.36 -18.03
N ARG A 60 8.41 -7.07 -17.73
CA ARG A 60 8.99 -6.62 -16.47
C ARG A 60 8.07 -6.93 -15.29
N PHE A 61 6.78 -6.65 -15.43
CA PHE A 61 5.78 -6.94 -14.41
C PHE A 61 5.77 -8.44 -14.05
N ILE A 62 5.70 -9.32 -15.05
CA ILE A 62 5.73 -10.78 -14.84
C ILE A 62 7.02 -11.25 -14.17
N SER A 63 8.17 -10.65 -14.51
CA SER A 63 9.47 -11.05 -13.96
C SER A 63 9.60 -10.87 -12.44
N ILE A 64 8.78 -10.02 -11.83
CA ILE A 64 8.79 -9.75 -10.37
C ILE A 64 7.60 -10.35 -9.63
N MET A 65 6.70 -11.04 -10.34
CA MET A 65 5.49 -11.58 -9.73
C MET A 65 5.80 -12.79 -8.84
N PRO A 66 5.15 -12.90 -7.67
CA PRO A 66 5.38 -14.02 -6.75
C PRO A 66 4.93 -15.37 -7.33
N GLY A 67 4.00 -15.35 -8.29
CA GLY A 67 3.52 -16.54 -8.97
C GLY A 67 2.72 -16.18 -10.22
N VAL A 68 2.86 -17.00 -11.25
CA VAL A 68 2.24 -16.78 -12.56
C VAL A 68 1.43 -18.03 -12.94
N ASP A 69 0.21 -17.83 -13.44
CA ASP A 69 -0.60 -18.91 -13.98
C ASP A 69 -0.18 -19.30 -15.41
N GLU A 70 -0.82 -20.34 -15.96
CA GLU A 70 -0.52 -20.82 -17.32
C GLU A 70 -0.79 -19.78 -18.42
N LYS A 71 -1.55 -18.73 -18.12
CA LYS A 71 -1.93 -17.65 -19.04
C LYS A 71 -1.10 -16.38 -18.85
N GLY A 72 -0.12 -16.39 -17.93
CA GLY A 72 0.71 -15.22 -17.66
C GLY A 72 0.06 -14.17 -16.75
N ASN A 73 -0.88 -14.56 -15.88
CA ASN A 73 -1.53 -13.68 -14.90
C ASN A 73 -1.08 -13.98 -13.47
N LEU A 74 -1.41 -13.09 -12.53
CA LEU A 74 -1.06 -13.25 -11.13
C LEU A 74 -1.78 -14.45 -10.53
N ARG A 75 -1.00 -15.41 -10.03
CA ARG A 75 -1.56 -16.52 -9.27
C ARG A 75 -1.81 -16.07 -7.84
N VAL A 76 -3.07 -16.13 -7.41
CA VAL A 76 -3.49 -15.85 -6.03
C VAL A 76 -4.33 -17.00 -5.51
N GLU A 77 -4.27 -17.25 -4.20
CA GLU A 77 -5.19 -18.14 -3.53
C GLU A 77 -6.53 -17.42 -3.31
N VAL A 78 -7.63 -18.08 -3.66
CA VAL A 78 -8.99 -17.56 -3.47
C VAL A 78 -9.78 -18.55 -2.65
N ALA A 79 -10.33 -18.10 -1.53
CA ALA A 79 -11.31 -18.86 -0.77
C ALA A 79 -12.71 -18.59 -1.33
N LYS A 80 -13.50 -19.64 -1.53
CA LYS A 80 -14.92 -19.54 -1.87
C LYS A 80 -15.74 -20.03 -0.68
N TRP A 81 -16.75 -19.26 -0.29
CA TRP A 81 -17.78 -19.73 0.63
C TRP A 81 -18.57 -20.84 -0.08
N VAL A 82 -18.54 -22.05 0.47
CA VAL A 82 -19.37 -23.17 0.03
C VAL A 82 -20.63 -23.12 0.87
N GLU A 83 -21.80 -22.93 0.26
CA GLU A 83 -23.07 -23.11 0.96
C GLU A 83 -23.21 -24.60 1.31
N GLU A 84 -23.40 -24.90 2.60
CA GLU A 84 -23.70 -26.25 3.07
C GLU A 84 -25.03 -26.71 2.44
N ARG A 85 -25.02 -27.93 1.88
CA ARG A 85 -26.19 -28.58 1.28
C ARG A 85 -26.97 -29.38 2.31
#